data_AF-A0AAD6YQ86-F1
#
_entry.id   AF-A0AAD6YQ86-F1
#
_cell.length_a   1.000
_cell.length_b   1.000
_cell.length_c   1.000
_cell.angle_alpha   90.00
_cell.angle_beta   90.00
_cell.angle_gamma   90.00
#
_symmetry.space_group_name_H-M   'P 1'
#
loop_
_entity.id
_entity.type
_entity.pdbx_description
1 polymer ?
#
loop_
_entity_poly.entity_id
_entity_poly.type
_entity_poly.pdbx_seq_one_letter_code
_entity_poly.pdbx_strand_id
1 'polypeptide(L)'
;MANHLPKVIHAEERGYGLDTSQGRLADFFNDNNIRDLCILVQEELQPITSLTTADELAPAFRDIFAAYRWLCEDVKIMHRDISINNLMVRYKNGLRYGVLNDLDLVIEMNTDLLPTSKQRTGTKPFMARDLLCDNLQGNPTPHLYRYDLESLFYVLVFLTTHYDNGEEIQSPPFGDW
;
A
#
# COMPACT_ATOMS: atom_id res chain seq x y z
N MET A 1 10.61 -8.53 12.90
CA MET A 1 9.39 -8.13 12.20
C MET A 1 8.51 -7.11 12.95
N ALA A 2 8.26 -7.28 14.25
CA ALA A 2 7.25 -6.49 14.99
C ALA A 2 7.32 -4.95 14.90
N ASN A 3 8.47 -4.36 14.55
CA ASN A 3 8.63 -2.92 14.42
C ASN A 3 8.55 -2.40 12.95
N HIS A 4 8.16 -3.22 11.97
CA HIS A 4 8.14 -2.81 10.55
C HIS A 4 6.76 -2.87 9.89
N LEU A 5 5.72 -3.18 10.65
CA LEU A 5 4.31 -3.05 10.26
C LEU A 5 3.61 -2.12 11.26
N PRO A 6 2.52 -1.44 10.88
CA PRO A 6 1.74 -0.58 11.78
C PRO A 6 1.17 -1.38 12.95
N LYS A 7 1.22 -0.82 14.16
CA LYS A 7 0.51 -1.40 15.31
C LYS A 7 -0.95 -1.00 15.24
N VAL A 8 -1.81 -1.99 15.10
CA VAL A 8 -3.27 -1.82 15.20
C VAL A 8 -3.63 -1.61 16.67
N ILE A 9 -4.31 -0.50 16.96
CA ILE A 9 -4.84 -0.14 18.28
C ILE A 9 -6.28 -0.65 18.41
N HIS A 10 -7.06 -0.54 17.33
CA HIS A 10 -8.45 -0.97 17.28
C HIS A 10 -8.81 -1.43 15.87
N ALA A 11 -9.64 -2.48 15.79
CA ALA A 11 -10.24 -2.95 14.56
C ALA A 11 -11.71 -3.32 14.85
N GLU A 12 -12.63 -2.81 14.04
CA GLU A 12 -14.05 -3.13 14.11
C GLU A 12 -14.60 -3.34 12.70
N GLU A 13 -15.27 -4.48 12.48
CA GLU A 13 -16.00 -4.74 11.24
C GLU A 13 -17.49 -4.47 11.47
N ARG A 14 -18.08 -3.66 10.60
CA ARG A 14 -19.53 -3.42 10.55
C ARG A 14 -20.09 -3.92 9.24
N GLY A 15 -20.73 -5.08 9.31
CA GLY A 15 -21.52 -5.61 8.21
C GLY A 15 -22.81 -4.81 8.02
N TYR A 16 -23.19 -4.58 6.77
CA TYR A 16 -24.50 -4.03 6.44
C TYR A 16 -25.50 -5.18 6.33
N GLY A 17 -26.22 -5.46 7.43
CA GLY A 17 -27.37 -6.36 7.37
C GLY A 17 -28.48 -5.81 6.46
N LEU A 18 -29.32 -6.69 5.91
CA LEU A 18 -30.50 -6.33 5.08
C LEU A 18 -31.53 -5.45 5.83
N ASP A 19 -31.39 -5.33 7.14
CA ASP A 19 -32.15 -4.49 8.06
C ASP A 19 -31.63 -3.04 8.13
N THR A 20 -30.43 -2.77 7.62
CA THR A 20 -29.88 -1.41 7.46
C THR A 20 -30.45 -0.71 6.23
N SER A 21 -30.49 0.63 6.26
CA SER A 21 -30.94 1.42 5.10
C SER A 21 -30.06 1.17 3.86
N GLN A 22 -28.75 1.00 4.07
CA GLN A 22 -27.77 0.69 3.03
C GLN A 22 -27.95 -0.72 2.47
N GLY A 23 -28.16 -1.73 3.32
CA GLY A 23 -28.45 -3.10 2.88
C GLY A 23 -29.72 -3.20 2.05
N ARG A 24 -30.79 -2.49 2.45
CA ARG A 24 -32.03 -2.38 1.66
C ARG A 24 -31.84 -1.67 0.32
N LEU A 25 -31.02 -0.62 0.28
CA LEU A 25 -30.70 0.08 -0.97
C LEU A 25 -29.88 -0.81 -1.92
N ALA A 26 -28.88 -1.52 -1.41
CA ALA A 26 -28.07 -2.45 -2.20
C ALA A 26 -28.93 -3.56 -2.81
N ASP A 27 -29.82 -4.17 -2.01
CA ASP A 27 -30.79 -5.18 -2.49
C ASP A 27 -31.74 -4.60 -3.56
N PHE A 28 -32.27 -3.39 -3.32
CA PHE A 28 -33.13 -2.70 -4.29
C PHE A 28 -32.44 -2.41 -5.63
N PHE A 29 -31.17 -2.00 -5.61
CA PHE A 29 -30.37 -1.76 -6.82
C PHE A 29 -29.73 -3.02 -7.41
N ASN A 30 -29.94 -4.19 -6.79
CA ASN A 30 -29.27 -5.45 -7.11
C ASN A 30 -27.73 -5.30 -7.14
N ASP A 31 -27.20 -4.42 -6.28
CA ASP A 31 -25.78 -4.17 -6.14
C ASP A 31 -25.18 -5.18 -5.17
N ASN A 32 -24.58 -6.22 -5.74
CA ASN A 32 -23.88 -7.25 -4.97
C ASN A 32 -22.53 -6.77 -4.41
N ASN A 33 -22.12 -5.51 -4.65
CA ASN A 33 -20.90 -4.93 -4.04
C ASN A 33 -21.21 -4.33 -2.66
N ILE A 34 -21.85 -5.09 -1.78
CA ILE A 34 -21.96 -4.70 -0.38
C ILE A 34 -20.54 -4.72 0.20
N ARG A 35 -20.01 -3.55 0.52
CA ARG A 35 -18.71 -3.39 1.18
C ARG A 35 -18.94 -3.39 2.67
N ASP A 36 -18.29 -4.28 3.41
CA ASP A 36 -18.26 -4.18 4.87
C ASP A 36 -17.42 -2.98 5.27
N LEU A 37 -17.89 -2.20 6.25
CA LEU A 37 -17.11 -1.09 6.80
C LEU A 37 -16.13 -1.65 7.83
N CYS A 38 -14.84 -1.64 7.50
CA CYS A 38 -13.79 -1.87 8.48
C CYS A 38 -13.32 -0.52 9.05
N ILE A 39 -13.33 -0.38 10.37
CA ILE A 39 -12.73 0.74 11.09
C ILE A 39 -11.42 0.25 11.68
N LEU A 40 -10.31 0.77 11.16
CA LEU A 40 -8.96 0.49 11.65
C LEU A 40 -8.38 1.74 12.30
N VAL A 41 -7.92 1.62 13.54
CA VAL A 41 -7.14 2.67 14.23
C VAL A 41 -5.74 2.14 14.44
N GLN A 42 -4.75 2.86 13.94
CA GLN A 42 -3.33 2.51 14.05
C GLN A 42 -2.58 3.56 14.85
N GLU A 43 -1.35 3.23 15.26
CA GLU A 43 -0.45 4.24 15.81
C GLU A 43 -0.14 5.34 14.80
N GLU A 44 0.21 6.52 15.30
CA GLU A 44 0.71 7.60 14.45
C GLU A 44 2.13 7.27 13.98
N LEU A 45 2.33 7.36 12.66
CA LEU A 45 3.62 7.17 12.00
C LEU A 45 4.00 8.43 11.24
N GLN A 46 5.30 8.64 11.01
CA GLN A 46 5.78 9.74 10.18
C GLN A 46 5.99 9.26 8.75
N PRO A 47 5.74 10.09 7.72
CA PRO A 47 5.99 9.71 6.33
C PRO A 47 7.49 9.51 6.08
N ILE A 48 7.86 8.59 5.18
CA ILE A 48 9.28 8.38 4.83
C ILE A 48 9.97 9.63 4.28
N THR A 49 9.19 10.55 3.70
CA THR A 49 9.66 11.86 3.22
C THR A 49 10.16 12.77 4.34
N SER A 50 9.88 12.47 5.61
CA SER A 50 10.47 13.19 6.74
C SER A 50 11.97 12.91 6.91
N LEU A 51 12.53 11.93 6.21
CA LEU A 51 13.95 11.57 6.24
C LEU A 51 14.69 12.35 5.15
N THR A 52 15.67 13.15 5.55
CA THR A 52 16.26 14.16 4.67
C THR A 52 17.64 13.78 4.14
N THR A 53 18.25 12.72 4.66
CA THR A 53 19.58 12.28 4.25
C THR A 53 19.60 10.82 3.80
N ALA A 54 20.58 10.45 2.96
CA ALA A 54 20.74 9.07 2.50
C ALA A 54 21.00 8.08 3.64
N ASP A 55 21.79 8.49 4.65
CA ASP A 55 22.06 7.70 5.86
C ASP A 55 20.79 7.45 6.69
N GLU A 56 19.79 8.31 6.51
CA GLU A 56 18.50 8.15 7.13
C GLU A 56 17.55 7.26 6.33
N LEU A 57 17.43 7.58 5.05
CA LEU A 57 16.50 6.96 4.13
C LEU A 57 16.86 5.50 3.81
N ALA A 58 18.14 5.21 3.55
CA ALA A 58 18.55 3.87 3.10
C ALA A 58 18.27 2.76 4.14
N PRO A 59 18.55 2.93 5.45
CA PRO A 59 18.15 1.95 6.45
C PRO A 59 16.64 1.77 6.56
N ALA A 60 15.86 2.87 6.49
CA ALA A 60 14.40 2.80 6.56
C ALA A 60 13.80 2.08 5.34
N PHE A 61 14.29 2.38 4.15
CA PHE A 61 13.86 1.72 2.92
C PHE A 61 14.21 0.23 2.92
N ARG A 62 15.40 -0.14 3.43
CA ARG A 62 15.79 -1.55 3.62
C ARG A 62 14.85 -2.27 4.59
N ASP A 63 14.47 -1.62 5.69
CA ASP A 63 13.52 -2.19 6.66
C ASP A 63 12.15 -2.45 6.01
N ILE A 64 11.67 -1.53 5.18
CA ILE A 64 10.41 -1.67 4.41
C ILE A 64 10.51 -2.82 3.41
N PHE A 65 11.62 -2.91 2.67
CA PHE A 65 11.85 -4.03 1.76
C PHE A 65 11.86 -5.37 2.49
N ALA A 66 12.54 -5.44 3.65
CA ALA A 66 12.56 -6.63 4.49
C ALA A 66 11.16 -6.98 5.02
N ALA A 67 10.36 -5.96 5.38
CA ALA A 67 8.99 -6.14 5.82
C ALA A 67 8.11 -6.70 4.70
N TYR A 68 8.18 -6.12 3.50
CA TYR A 68 7.45 -6.61 2.34
C TYR A 68 7.84 -8.05 1.99
N ARG A 69 9.14 -8.34 1.98
CA ARG A 69 9.64 -9.71 1.77
C ARG A 69 9.05 -10.69 2.77
N TRP A 70 9.01 -10.34 4.05
CA TRP A 70 8.41 -11.18 5.09
C TRP A 70 6.90 -11.39 4.87
N LEU A 71 6.16 -10.35 4.48
CA LEU A 71 4.73 -10.48 4.12
C LEU A 71 4.53 -11.50 2.99
N CYS A 72 5.42 -11.50 2.00
CA CYS A 72 5.38 -12.42 0.88
C CYS A 72 5.81 -13.84 1.23
N GLU A 73 6.94 -14.00 1.92
CA GLU A 73 7.56 -15.29 2.18
C GLU A 73 6.87 -16.04 3.32
N ASP A 74 6.51 -15.35 4.40
CA ASP A 74 5.97 -15.95 5.62
C ASP A 74 4.44 -15.86 5.71
N VAL A 75 3.85 -14.71 5.35
CA VAL A 75 2.40 -14.48 5.46
C VAL A 75 1.64 -14.85 4.17
N LYS A 76 2.34 -14.93 3.04
CA LYS A 76 1.78 -15.23 1.71
C LYS A 76 0.81 -14.17 1.19
N ILE A 77 1.10 -12.89 1.46
CA ILE A 77 0.30 -11.77 0.95
C ILE A 77 1.13 -10.78 0.12
N MET A 78 0.48 -10.20 -0.88
CA MET A 78 0.97 -9.09 -1.73
C MET A 78 0.23 -7.81 -1.38
N HIS A 79 0.90 -6.67 -1.48
CA HIS A 79 0.41 -5.38 -1.01
C HIS A 79 -0.54 -4.69 -1.99
N ARG A 80 -0.22 -4.72 -3.29
CA ARG A 80 -1.01 -4.11 -4.39
C ARG A 80 -1.11 -2.58 -4.45
N ASP A 81 -0.63 -1.87 -3.44
CA ASP A 81 -0.67 -0.40 -3.41
C ASP A 81 0.56 0.19 -2.71
N ILE A 82 1.72 -0.29 -3.12
CA ILE A 82 2.97 0.35 -2.72
C ILE A 82 3.02 1.74 -3.34
N SER A 83 3.08 2.74 -2.48
CA SER A 83 3.13 4.16 -2.84
C SER A 83 3.95 4.91 -1.81
N ILE A 84 4.42 6.10 -2.16
CA ILE A 84 5.18 6.95 -1.24
C ILE A 84 4.42 7.21 0.08
N ASN A 85 3.09 7.32 0.03
CA ASN A 85 2.23 7.59 1.18
C ASN A 85 2.12 6.39 2.13
N ASN A 86 2.43 5.19 1.65
CA ASN A 86 2.35 3.95 2.42
C ASN A 86 3.71 3.55 3.01
N LEU A 87 4.78 4.28 2.67
CA LEU A 87 6.10 4.13 3.28
C LEU A 87 6.23 5.09 4.46
N MET A 88 6.39 4.51 5.65
CA MET A 88 6.32 5.22 6.92
C MET A 88 7.58 4.97 7.77
N VAL A 89 7.70 5.74 8.85
CA VAL A 89 8.79 5.71 9.81
C VAL A 89 8.23 5.71 11.22
N ARG A 90 8.78 4.82 12.05
CA ARG A 90 8.51 4.73 13.49
C ARG A 90 9.75 5.12 14.28
N TYR A 91 9.58 5.99 15.27
CA TYR A 91 10.58 6.29 16.29
C TYR A 91 10.20 5.62 17.61
N LYS A 92 11.07 4.75 18.14
CA LYS A 92 10.81 4.02 19.37
C LYS A 92 12.10 3.75 20.12
N ASN A 93 12.16 4.12 21.40
CA ASN A 93 13.31 3.93 22.28
C ASN A 93 14.63 4.50 21.70
N GLY A 94 14.56 5.66 21.03
CA GLY A 94 15.72 6.28 20.37
C GLY A 94 16.16 5.62 19.07
N LEU A 95 15.44 4.59 18.60
CA LEU A 95 15.70 3.91 17.33
C LEU A 95 14.64 4.29 16.29
N ARG A 96 15.04 4.23 15.02
CA ARG A 96 14.18 4.44 13.86
C ARG A 96 13.96 3.13 13.11
N TYR A 97 12.73 2.92 12.64
CA TYR A 97 12.35 1.76 11.83
C TYR A 97 11.56 2.20 10.61
N GLY A 98 11.88 1.64 9.44
CA GLY A 98 10.99 1.72 8.29
C GLY A 98 9.76 0.84 8.50
N VAL A 99 8.59 1.33 8.10
CA VAL A 99 7.29 0.68 8.28
C VAL A 99 6.52 0.70 6.96
N LEU A 100 6.03 -0.46 6.54
CA LEU A 100 5.11 -0.56 5.40
C LEU A 100 3.67 -0.52 5.92
N ASN A 101 2.91 0.50 5.53
CA ASN A 101 1.54 0.77 5.97
C ASN A 101 0.51 0.43 4.89
N ASP A 102 -0.77 0.51 5.25
CA ASP A 102 -1.92 0.35 4.35
C ASP A 102 -2.03 -1.04 3.70
N LEU A 103 -2.56 -1.98 4.46
CA LEU A 103 -2.76 -3.37 4.04
C LEU A 103 -4.19 -3.65 3.59
N ASP A 104 -5.00 -2.62 3.34
CA ASP A 104 -6.44 -2.77 3.05
C ASP A 104 -6.69 -3.42 1.68
N LEU A 105 -5.69 -3.36 0.79
CA LEU A 105 -5.77 -3.86 -0.58
C LEU A 105 -5.01 -5.17 -0.78
N VAL A 106 -4.47 -5.76 0.28
CA VAL A 106 -3.64 -6.98 0.17
C VAL A 106 -4.42 -8.14 -0.44
N ILE A 107 -3.71 -9.02 -1.13
CA ILE A 107 -4.26 -10.31 -1.58
C ILE A 107 -3.36 -11.46 -1.19
N GLU A 108 -3.95 -12.63 -1.00
CA GLU A 108 -3.21 -13.87 -0.80
C GLU A 108 -2.57 -14.34 -2.11
N MET A 109 -1.35 -14.86 -2.03
CA MET A 109 -0.58 -15.32 -3.19
C MET A 109 -1.09 -16.62 -3.82
N ASN A 110 -1.80 -17.45 -3.04
CA ASN A 110 -2.13 -18.83 -3.41
C ASN A 110 -3.65 -19.07 -3.55
N THR A 111 -4.46 -18.01 -3.58
CA THR A 111 -5.89 -18.16 -3.77
C THR A 111 -6.25 -17.95 -5.23
N ASP A 112 -6.93 -18.93 -5.84
CA ASP A 112 -7.64 -18.77 -7.13
C ASP A 112 -8.84 -17.80 -7.01
N LEU A 113 -9.03 -17.20 -5.84
CA LEU A 113 -10.04 -16.18 -5.60
C LEU A 113 -9.68 -14.94 -6.41
N LEU A 114 -10.54 -14.63 -7.39
CA LEU A 114 -10.56 -13.33 -8.03
C LEU A 114 -10.62 -12.25 -6.94
N PRO A 115 -9.82 -11.17 -7.03
CA PRO A 115 -9.86 -10.11 -6.04
C PRO A 115 -11.30 -9.63 -5.81
N THR A 116 -11.69 -9.47 -4.54
CA THR A 116 -13.02 -8.99 -4.13
C THR A 116 -13.36 -7.62 -4.73
N SER A 117 -12.33 -6.83 -5.05
CA SER A 117 -12.45 -5.62 -5.88
C SER A 117 -11.94 -5.88 -7.31
N LYS A 118 -12.84 -5.80 -8.30
CA LYS A 118 -12.47 -5.75 -9.73
C LYS A 118 -11.83 -4.42 -10.12
N GLN A 119 -11.89 -3.40 -9.27
CA GLN A 119 -11.18 -2.14 -9.50
C GLN A 119 -9.70 -2.40 -9.20
N ARG A 120 -8.85 -2.29 -10.22
CA ARG A 120 -7.40 -2.33 -10.04
C ARG A 120 -6.98 -1.07 -9.29
N THR A 121 -6.82 -1.24 -7.99
CA THR A 121 -6.31 -0.26 -7.04
C THR A 121 -4.79 -0.20 -7.14
N GLY A 122 -4.25 0.99 -6.94
CA GLY A 122 -2.82 1.27 -7.10
C GLY A 122 -2.61 2.72 -7.45
N THR A 123 -1.66 3.35 -6.79
CA THR A 123 -1.28 4.74 -7.07
C THR A 123 -0.60 4.81 -8.44
N LYS A 124 -1.29 5.39 -9.45
CA LYS A 124 -0.90 5.31 -10.88
C LYS A 124 0.59 5.58 -11.17
N PRO A 125 1.24 6.60 -10.57
CA PRO A 125 2.68 6.85 -10.76
C PRO A 125 3.61 5.71 -10.33
N PHE A 126 3.17 4.84 -9.41
CA PHE A 126 3.96 3.74 -8.87
C PHE A 126 3.46 2.37 -9.31
N MET A 127 2.41 2.31 -10.13
CA MET A 127 1.87 1.06 -10.64
C MET A 127 2.84 0.43 -11.64
N ALA A 128 3.07 -0.89 -11.52
CA ALA A 128 3.91 -1.62 -12.46
C ALA A 128 3.44 -1.45 -13.92
N ARG A 129 4.38 -1.35 -14.86
CA ARG A 129 4.12 -1.06 -16.27
C ARG A 129 3.14 -2.04 -16.89
N ASP A 130 3.31 -3.34 -16.63
CA ASP A 130 2.45 -4.37 -17.23
C ASP A 130 1.02 -4.28 -16.67
N LEU A 131 0.86 -3.88 -15.40
CA LEU A 131 -0.47 -3.59 -14.85
C LEU A 131 -1.11 -2.38 -15.52
N LEU A 132 -0.35 -1.33 -15.79
CA LEU A 132 -0.82 -0.16 -16.54
C LEU A 132 -1.25 -0.51 -17.97
N CYS A 133 -0.46 -1.32 -18.69
CA CYS A 133 -0.76 -1.73 -20.07
C CYS A 133 -1.96 -2.69 -20.15
N ASP A 134 -2.09 -3.61 -19.20
CA ASP A 134 -3.20 -4.57 -19.18
C ASP A 134 -4.53 -3.91 -18.79
N ASN A 135 -4.50 -2.82 -18.01
CA ASN A 135 -5.69 -2.00 -17.71
C ASN A 135 -6.38 -1.53 -18.99
N LEU A 136 -5.59 -1.21 -20.02
CA LEU A 136 -6.08 -0.70 -21.30
C LEU A 136 -6.78 -1.79 -22.13
N GLN A 137 -6.55 -3.07 -21.81
CA GLN A 137 -7.04 -4.22 -22.57
C GLN A 137 -8.23 -4.93 -21.90
N GLY A 138 -8.63 -4.50 -20.69
CA GLY A 138 -9.86 -4.96 -20.04
C GLY A 138 -9.81 -6.37 -19.43
N ASN A 139 -8.66 -7.07 -19.46
CA ASN A 139 -8.52 -8.39 -18.85
C ASN A 139 -7.94 -8.28 -17.43
N PRO A 140 -8.49 -8.97 -16.42
CA PRO A 140 -7.89 -9.03 -15.09
C PRO A 140 -6.64 -9.92 -15.12
N THR A 141 -5.47 -9.29 -14.98
CA THR A 141 -4.17 -9.94 -14.84
C THR A 141 -3.95 -10.21 -13.36
N PRO A 142 -3.54 -11.44 -12.98
CA PRO A 142 -3.15 -11.74 -11.61
C PRO A 142 -2.09 -10.75 -11.13
N HIS A 143 -2.25 -10.24 -9.90
CA HIS A 143 -1.18 -9.46 -9.30
C HIS A 143 -0.02 -10.40 -8.94
N LEU A 144 1.19 -10.01 -9.30
CA LEU A 144 2.39 -10.82 -9.11
C LEU A 144 3.33 -10.12 -8.14
N TYR A 145 4.11 -10.91 -7.39
CA TYR A 145 5.14 -10.41 -6.47
C TYR A 145 6.06 -9.35 -7.10
N ARG A 146 6.40 -9.52 -8.39
CA ARG A 146 7.25 -8.59 -9.14
C ARG A 146 6.65 -7.19 -9.30
N TYR A 147 5.33 -7.04 -9.30
CA TYR A 147 4.68 -5.75 -9.49
C TYR A 147 4.88 -4.84 -8.29
N ASP A 148 4.74 -5.39 -7.09
CA ASP A 148 5.03 -4.67 -5.85
C ASP A 148 6.52 -4.32 -5.73
N LEU A 149 7.42 -5.19 -6.21
CA LEU A 149 8.85 -4.87 -6.30
C LEU A 149 9.16 -3.73 -7.29
N GLU A 150 8.47 -3.71 -8.44
CA GLU A 150 8.56 -2.64 -9.43
C GLU A 150 8.05 -1.32 -8.85
N SER A 151 6.95 -1.36 -8.09
CA SER A 151 6.45 -0.21 -7.32
C SER A 151 7.44 0.28 -6.27
N LEU A 152 8.08 -0.60 -5.50
CA LEU A 152 9.15 -0.20 -4.56
C LEU A 152 10.30 0.48 -5.28
N PHE A 153 10.72 -0.04 -6.42
CA PHE A 153 11.77 0.58 -7.24
C PHE A 153 11.36 1.98 -7.70
N TYR A 154 10.14 2.15 -8.21
CA TYR A 154 9.59 3.45 -8.61
C TYR A 154 9.52 4.45 -7.46
N VAL A 155 9.07 4.03 -6.28
CA VAL A 155 9.05 4.89 -5.09
C VAL A 155 10.46 5.31 -4.68
N LEU A 156 11.46 4.40 -4.75
CA LEU A 156 12.85 4.74 -4.45
C LEU A 156 13.42 5.79 -5.43
N VAL A 157 13.18 5.60 -6.73
CA VAL A 157 13.58 6.58 -7.76
C VAL A 157 12.94 7.92 -7.46
N PHE A 158 11.63 7.94 -7.20
CA PHE A 158 10.90 9.17 -6.90
C PHE A 158 11.45 9.87 -5.66
N LEU A 159 11.62 9.16 -4.54
CA LEU A 159 12.20 9.71 -3.30
C LEU A 159 13.57 10.35 -3.51
N THR A 160 14.44 9.70 -4.29
CA THR A 160 15.82 10.19 -4.52
C THR A 160 15.94 11.30 -5.55
N THR A 161 14.88 11.59 -6.31
CA THR A 161 14.89 12.59 -7.38
C THR A 161 13.93 13.74 -7.15
N HIS A 162 12.86 13.54 -6.40
CA HIS A 162 11.79 14.51 -6.19
C HIS A 162 11.83 15.19 -4.83
N TYR A 163 12.65 14.73 -3.89
CA TYR A 163 12.76 15.33 -2.56
C TYR A 163 14.18 15.83 -2.25
N ASP A 164 14.28 17.02 -1.69
CA ASP A 164 15.49 17.55 -1.06
C ASP A 164 15.12 18.16 0.30
N ASN A 165 15.88 17.81 1.34
CA ASN A 165 15.61 18.23 2.72
C ASN A 165 14.16 18.00 3.20
N GLY A 166 13.52 16.94 2.71
CA GLY A 166 12.15 16.54 3.10
C GLY A 166 11.04 17.31 2.40
N GLU A 167 11.39 18.20 1.46
CA GLU A 167 10.46 18.96 0.65
C GLU A 167 10.53 18.48 -0.80
N GLU A 168 9.38 18.49 -1.48
CA GLU A 168 9.33 18.19 -2.90
C GLU A 168 9.97 19.35 -3.68
N ILE A 169 10.92 19.04 -4.58
CA ILE A 169 11.64 20.06 -5.34
C ILE A 169 10.83 20.52 -6.56
N GLN A 170 10.91 21.80 -6.91
CA GLN A 170 10.08 22.39 -7.98
C GLN A 170 10.43 21.93 -9.40
N SER A 171 11.63 21.40 -9.62
CA SER A 171 12.10 20.98 -10.94
C SER A 171 12.92 19.69 -10.83
N PRO A 172 12.27 18.58 -10.48
CA PRO A 172 12.97 17.33 -10.28
C PRO A 172 13.41 16.72 -11.62
N PRO A 173 14.50 15.95 -11.64
CA PRO A 173 14.72 14.97 -12.68
C PRO A 173 13.45 14.13 -12.84
N PHE A 174 13.01 13.94 -14.09
CA PHE A 174 11.75 13.25 -14.41
C PHE A 174 10.48 13.99 -13.95
N GLY A 175 10.44 15.32 -13.89
CA GLY A 175 9.24 16.07 -13.47
C GLY A 175 7.94 15.84 -14.27
N ASP A 176 7.99 15.11 -15.38
CA ASP A 176 6.81 14.60 -16.11
C ASP A 176 6.34 13.22 -15.60
N TRP A 177 6.82 12.76 -14.44
CA TRP A 177 6.56 11.44 -13.85
C TRP A 177 5.07 11.10 -13.70
#